data_AF-Q5UD50-F1
#
_entry.id   AF-Q5UD50-F1
#
_cell.length_a   1.000
_cell.length_b   1.000
_cell.length_c   1.000
_cell.angle_alpha   90.00
_cell.angle_beta   90.00
_cell.angle_gamma   90.00
#
_symmetry.space_group_name_H-M   'P 1'
#
loop_
_entity.id
_entity.type
_entity.pdbx_description
1 polymer ?
#
loop_
_entity_poly.entity_id
_entity_poly.type
_entity_poly.pdbx_seq_one_letter_code
_entity_poly.pdbx_strand_id
1 'polypeptide(L)' 'FTLWNVVSSIGSLISLVSVTLLIYIFWEALAVQRKSLSSTSMVTSIEWLQHLPPAEHSYSELPILSGNF' A
#
# COMPACT_ATOMS: atom_id res chain seq x y z
N PHE A 1 32.98 -19.75 5.62
CA PHE A 1 32.75 -18.75 4.55
C PHE A 1 31.75 -19.23 3.51
N THR A 2 31.92 -20.43 2.93
CA THR A 2 31.02 -20.97 1.90
C THR A 2 29.57 -21.12 2.35
N LEU A 3 29.32 -21.58 3.58
CA LEU A 3 27.96 -21.75 4.12
C LEU A 3 27.14 -20.46 4.11
N TRP A 4 27.71 -19.36 4.62
CA TRP A 4 27.02 -18.06 4.63
C TRP A 4 26.82 -17.47 3.23
N ASN A 5 27.73 -17.73 2.30
CA ASN A 5 27.57 -17.30 0.91
C ASN A 5 26.44 -18.05 0.20
N VAL A 6 26.28 -19.35 0.49
CA VAL A 6 25.16 -20.16 -0.05
C VAL A 6 23.83 -19.66 0.50
N VAL A 7 23.74 -19.42 1.82
CA VAL A 7 22.54 -18.85 2.44
C VAL A 7 22.20 -17.47 1.85
N SER A 8 23.21 -16.60 1.70
CA SER A 8 23.04 -15.29 1.08
C SER A 8 22.54 -15.38 -0.37
N SER A 9 23.05 -16.35 -1.15
CA SER A 9 22.64 -16.56 -2.54
C SER A 9 21.21 -17.11 -2.67
N ILE A 10 20.79 -17.97 -1.74
CA ILE A 10 19.39 -18.42 -1.68
C ILE A 10 18.49 -17.23 -1.34
N GLY A 11 18.90 -16.38 -0.41
CA GLY A 11 18.18 -15.15 -0.07
C GLY A 11 18.01 -14.18 -1.24
N SER A 12 19.05 -14.01 -2.08
CA SER A 12 18.95 -13.14 -3.26
C SER A 12 17.99 -13.70 -4.31
N LEU A 13 17.94 -15.03 -4.50
CA LEU A 13 16.98 -15.67 -5.39
C LEU A 13 15.54 -15.52 -4.89
N ILE A 14 15.30 -15.64 -3.58
CA ILE A 14 13.99 -15.38 -2.98
C ILE A 14 13.58 -13.92 -3.20
N SER A 15 14.51 -12.98 -3.02
CA SER A 15 14.28 -11.54 -3.27
C SER A 15 13.95 -11.25 -4.74
N LEU A 16 14.63 -11.91 -5.68
CA LEU A 16 14.32 -11.77 -7.10
C LEU A 16 12.88 -12.23 -7.40
N VAL A 17 12.50 -13.41 -6.90
CA VAL A 17 11.14 -13.94 -7.09
C VAL A 17 10.10 -13.01 -6.46
N SER A 18 10.33 -12.49 -5.26
CA SER A 18 9.37 -11.60 -4.59
C SER A 18 9.13 -10.29 -5.37
N VAL A 19 10.17 -9.69 -5.95
CA VAL A 19 10.02 -8.48 -6.77
C VAL A 19 9.25 -8.77 -8.06
N THR A 20 9.52 -9.89 -8.74
CA THR A 20 8.75 -10.27 -9.94
C THR A 20 7.28 -10.50 -9.64
N LEU A 21 6.97 -11.10 -8.48
CA LEU A 21 5.61 -11.33 -8.01
C LEU A 21 4.91 -10.01 -7.63
N LEU A 22 5.63 -9.07 -7.02
CA LEU A 22 5.11 -7.73 -6.71
C LEU A 22 4.71 -6.96 -7.97
N ILE A 23 5.51 -7.04 -9.03
CA ILE A 23 5.17 -6.44 -10.34
C ILE A 23 3.91 -7.08 -10.93
N TYR A 24 3.78 -8.40 -10.83
CA TYR A 24 2.60 -9.11 -11.31
C TYR A 24 1.33 -8.70 -10.54
N ILE A 25 1.40 -8.58 -9.21
CA ILE A 25 0.28 -8.12 -8.38
C ILE A 25 -0.16 -6.71 -8.79
N PHE A 26 0.78 -5.79 -9.00
CA PHE A 26 0.44 -4.43 -9.46
C PHE A 26 -0.23 -4.45 -10.82
N TRP A 27 0.31 -5.22 -11.77
CA TRP A 27 -0.29 -5.34 -13.09
C TRP A 27 -1.71 -5.92 -13.02
N GLU A 28 -1.92 -6.98 -12.24
CA GLU A 28 -3.25 -7.60 -12.06
C GLU A 28 -4.25 -6.63 -11.44
N ALA A 29 -3.84 -5.91 -10.39
CA ALA A 29 -4.70 -4.93 -9.72
C ALA A 29 -5.15 -3.81 -10.66
N LEU A 30 -4.23 -3.31 -11.51
CA LEU A 30 -4.53 -2.28 -12.51
C LEU A 30 -5.37 -2.80 -13.68
N ALA A 31 -5.19 -4.06 -14.07
CA ALA A 31 -5.96 -4.67 -15.16
C ALA A 31 -7.41 -4.98 -14.76
N VAL A 32 -7.64 -5.47 -13.53
CA VAL A 32 -8.97 -5.88 -13.05
C VAL A 32 -9.76 -4.71 -12.45
N GLN A 33 -9.10 -3.64 -11.99
CA GLN A 33 -9.71 -2.41 -11.48
C GLN A 33 -10.81 -2.65 -10.41
N ARG A 34 -10.54 -3.51 -9.44
CA ARG A 34 -11.49 -3.77 -8.33
C ARG A 34 -11.66 -2.51 -7.48
N LYS A 35 -12.86 -1.93 -7.48
CA LYS A 35 -13.20 -0.77 -6.64
C LYS A 35 -13.22 -1.18 -5.17
N SER A 36 -12.65 -0.35 -4.30
CA SER A 36 -12.79 -0.51 -2.84
C SER A 36 -14.22 -0.18 -2.42
N LEU A 37 -14.80 -1.00 -1.53
CA LEU A 37 -16.15 -0.80 -1.01
C LEU A 37 -16.18 0.21 0.15
N SER A 38 -15.16 0.19 1.00
CA SER A 38 -14.96 1.11 2.12
C SER A 38 -13.53 1.01 2.65
N SER A 39 -13.07 2.02 3.40
CA SER A 39 -11.86 1.86 4.21
C SER A 39 -12.16 1.05 5.47
N THR A 40 -11.27 0.12 5.83
CA THR A 40 -11.28 -0.59 7.12
C THR A 40 -10.31 0.01 8.13
N SER A 41 -9.65 1.12 7.81
CA SER A 41 -8.73 1.80 8.71
C SER A 41 -9.46 2.55 9.83
N MET A 42 -8.73 2.83 10.91
CA MET A 42 -9.21 3.73 11.95
C MET A 42 -9.23 5.17 11.44
N VAL A 43 -10.22 5.95 11.87
CA VAL A 43 -10.41 7.39 11.52
C VAL A 43 -9.38 8.29 12.23
N THR A 44 -8.20 7.76 12.59
CA THR A 44 -7.13 8.52 13.24
C THR A 44 -6.42 9.44 12.27
N SER A 45 -6.41 9.14 10.97
CA SER A 45 -5.99 10.07 9.91
C SER A 45 -7.16 10.45 9.01
N ILE A 46 -7.21 11.73 8.63
CA ILE A 46 -8.31 12.30 7.84
C ILE A 46 -8.38 11.69 6.43
N GLU A 47 -7.26 11.24 5.86
CA GLU A 47 -7.22 10.64 4.51
C GLU A 47 -8.23 9.50 4.31
N TRP A 48 -8.55 8.76 5.37
CA TRP A 48 -9.51 7.65 5.33
C TRP A 48 -10.98 8.07 5.32
N LEU A 49 -11.26 9.37 5.50
CA LEU A 49 -12.59 9.95 5.33
C LEU A 49 -12.87 10.35 3.86
N GLN A 50 -11.86 10.33 2.98
CA GLN A 50 -12.01 10.69 1.58
C GLN A 50 -12.58 9.53 0.74
N HIS A 51 -13.06 9.88 -0.46
CA HIS A 51 -13.38 8.90 -1.49
C HIS A 51 -12.11 8.22 -2.03
N LEU A 52 -12.28 7.03 -2.61
CA LEU A 52 -11.22 6.22 -3.21
C LEU A 52 -11.55 6.04 -4.72
N PRO A 53 -10.98 6.86 -5.63
CA PRO A 53 -9.96 7.88 -5.44
C PRO A 53 -10.52 9.23 -4.92
N PRO A 54 -9.67 10.10 -4.34
CA PRO A 54 -10.09 11.43 -3.91
C PRO A 54 -10.38 12.34 -5.11
N ALA A 55 -11.26 13.32 -4.92
CA ALA A 55 -11.49 14.37 -5.91
C ALA A 55 -10.36 15.40 -5.90
N GLU A 56 -10.12 16.07 -7.04
CA GLU A 56 -9.15 17.16 -7.19
C GLU A 56 -9.29 18.23 -6.10
N HIS A 57 -10.52 18.63 -5.81
CA HIS A 57 -10.87 19.45 -4.66
C HIS A 57 -11.53 18.55 -3.61
N SER A 58 -10.71 17.98 -2.73
CA SER A 58 -11.17 16.94 -1.81
C SER A 58 -11.99 17.43 -0.61
N TYR A 59 -11.90 18.71 -0.26
CA TYR A 59 -12.64 19.32 0.86
C TYR A 59 -13.21 20.67 0.45
N SER A 60 -14.48 20.93 0.80
CA SER A 60 -15.05 22.28 0.79
C SER A 60 -14.51 23.12 1.94
N GLU A 61 -14.24 22.48 3.08
CA GLU A 61 -13.75 23.07 4.31
C GLU A 61 -12.92 22.04 5.10
N LEU A 62 -11.84 22.48 5.73
CA LEU A 62 -10.91 21.59 6.41
C LEU A 62 -11.53 21.08 7.73
N PRO A 63 -11.44 19.76 8.03
CA PRO A 63 -11.94 19.22 9.28
C PRO A 63 -11.11 19.73 10.48
N ILE A 64 -11.80 20.06 11.57
CA ILE A 64 -11.17 20.50 12.82
C ILE A 64 -10.50 19.29 13.49
N LEU A 65 -9.18 19.38 13.65
CA LEU A 65 -8.39 18.43 14.42
C LEU A 65 -8.29 18.90 15.87
N SER A 66 -8.83 18.14 16.81
CA SER A 66 -8.57 18.32 18.24
C SER A 66 -7.76 17.14 18.77
N GLY A 67 -6.48 17.37 19.07
CA GLY A 67 -5.68 16.45 19.86
C GLY A 67 -5.84 16.79 21.34
N ASN A 68 -6.30 15.85 22.16
CA ASN A 68 -6.10 15.96 23.60
C ASN A 68 -4.62 15.69 23.87
N PHE A 69 -3.88 16.74 24.28
CA PHE A 69 -2.54 16.60 24.84
C PHE A 69 -2.60 16.05 26.26
#